data_AF-A0A8X6SGN5-F1
#
_entry.id   AF-A0A8X6SGN5-F1
#
_cell.length_a   1.000
_cell.length_b   1.000
_cell.length_c   1.000
_cell.angle_alpha   90.00
_cell.angle_beta   90.00
_cell.angle_gamma   90.00
#
_symmetry.space_group_name_H-M   'P 1'
#
loop_
_entity.id
_entity.type
_entity.pdbx_description
1 polymer ?
#
loop_
_entity_poly.entity_id
_entity_poly.type
_entity_poly.pdbx_seq_one_letter_code
_entity_poly.pdbx_strand_id
1 'polypeptide(L)'
;MARINHLDDFTRGRMIGKLEEGRTVTSVAAEFGINKRVVSRAWKAFQTTGTAFRKVGGGHLRTTTTGDDRYIILQAKRGRRHSASVIAQQLSTATGQQVSRFTVARRLLKGGLFARRPERCLPLKVDHRRHRLQRGSVIGDRYCEEVLLPHVRLFRGAIGPYFIFMDDNARPHRILAVEELLESEDITRMDWPAYSPDLNSIEHVWDALGRRIAARLHHPENTQQLKQMLIEEWALLPQEMLHQLVLSMRRRCEAIIAVRGRHIPY
;
A
#
# COMPACT_ATOMS: atom_id res chain seq x y z
N MET A 1 -22.75 -5.90 -41.47
CA MET A 1 -21.80 -4.99 -40.78
C MET A 1 -20.75 -4.54 -41.79
N ALA A 2 -20.78 -3.28 -42.22
CA ALA A 2 -19.74 -2.76 -43.11
C ALA A 2 -18.42 -2.67 -42.32
N ARG A 3 -17.40 -3.43 -42.72
CA ARG A 3 -16.02 -3.23 -42.23
C ARG A 3 -15.53 -1.89 -42.77
N ILE A 4 -15.53 -0.88 -41.91
CA ILE A 4 -14.89 0.40 -42.23
C ILE A 4 -13.38 0.19 -42.02
N ASN A 5 -12.67 -0.14 -43.09
CA ASN A 5 -11.21 -0.20 -43.08
C ASN A 5 -10.69 1.24 -42.93
N HIS A 6 -10.37 1.62 -41.70
CA HIS A 6 -9.84 2.93 -41.39
C HIS A 6 -8.39 3.06 -41.89
N LEU A 7 -8.10 4.17 -42.57
CA LEU A 7 -6.74 4.53 -42.97
C LEU A 7 -5.94 4.91 -41.72
N ASP A 8 -4.86 4.18 -41.48
CA ASP A 8 -3.91 4.44 -40.41
C ASP A 8 -3.24 5.82 -40.54
N ASP A 9 -2.92 6.45 -39.41
CA ASP A 9 -2.41 7.81 -39.37
C ASP A 9 -0.99 7.90 -39.97
N PHE A 10 -0.17 6.84 -39.87
CA PHE A 10 1.15 6.79 -40.51
C PHE A 10 1.02 6.78 -42.05
N THR A 11 0.14 5.93 -42.57
CA THR A 11 -0.13 5.86 -44.01
C THR A 11 -0.71 7.17 -44.52
N ARG A 12 -1.61 7.80 -43.75
CA ARG A 12 -2.14 9.13 -44.06
C ARG A 12 -1.03 10.19 -44.12
N GLY A 13 -0.09 10.18 -43.16
CA GLY A 13 1.06 11.09 -43.13
C GLY A 13 1.97 10.94 -44.36
N ARG A 14 2.33 9.71 -44.72
CA ARG A 14 3.15 9.43 -45.92
C ARG A 14 2.48 9.89 -47.22
N MET A 15 1.17 9.71 -47.33
CA MET A 15 0.41 10.19 -48.49
C MET A 15 0.43 11.71 -48.59
N ILE A 16 0.25 12.41 -47.45
CA ILE A 16 0.28 13.88 -47.41
C ILE A 16 1.66 14.41 -47.77
N GLY A 17 2.75 13.85 -47.22
CA GLY A 17 4.11 14.29 -47.54
C GLY A 17 4.44 14.17 -49.04
N LYS A 18 4.03 13.08 -49.68
CA LYS A 18 4.17 12.90 -51.14
C LYS A 18 3.35 13.90 -51.96
N LEU A 19 2.22 14.38 -51.45
CA LEU A 19 1.42 15.42 -52.10
C LEU A 19 2.03 16.81 -51.90
N GLU A 20 2.67 17.07 -50.76
CA GLU A 20 3.48 18.29 -50.53
C GLU A 20 4.69 18.35 -51.46
N GLU A 21 5.31 17.21 -51.77
CA GLU A 21 6.37 17.06 -52.80
C GLU A 21 5.88 17.28 -54.25
N GLY A 22 4.58 17.59 -54.46
CA GLY A 22 4.02 17.89 -55.78
C GLY A 22 3.56 16.68 -56.58
N ARG A 23 3.51 15.47 -56.01
CA ARG A 23 2.94 14.30 -56.71
C ARG A 23 1.43 14.45 -56.88
N THR A 24 0.89 13.84 -57.94
CA THR A 24 -0.55 13.87 -58.20
C THR A 24 -1.32 12.89 -57.31
N VAL A 25 -2.56 13.24 -56.97
CA VAL A 25 -3.48 12.38 -56.18
C VAL A 25 -3.65 10.99 -56.79
N THR A 26 -3.66 10.89 -58.13
CA THR A 26 -3.80 9.62 -58.84
C THR A 26 -2.56 8.73 -58.68
N SER A 27 -1.37 9.31 -58.74
CA SER A 27 -0.10 8.60 -58.52
C SER A 27 -0.01 8.06 -57.09
N VAL A 28 -0.33 8.90 -56.10
CA VAL A 28 -0.35 8.51 -54.69
C VAL A 28 -1.43 7.45 -54.43
N ALA A 29 -2.61 7.56 -55.04
CA ALA A 29 -3.66 6.56 -54.90
C ALA A 29 -3.24 5.18 -55.42
N ALA A 30 -2.55 5.13 -56.57
CA ALA A 30 -2.04 3.90 -57.16
C ALA A 30 -0.93 3.26 -56.31
N GLU A 31 0.01 4.07 -55.79
CA GLU A 31 1.14 3.59 -54.98
C GLU A 31 0.68 2.90 -53.69
N PHE A 32 -0.31 3.47 -53.01
CA PHE A 32 -0.80 2.92 -51.73
C PHE A 32 -1.99 1.96 -51.88
N GLY A 33 -2.49 1.73 -53.11
CA GLY A 33 -3.67 0.88 -53.34
C GLY A 33 -4.96 1.40 -52.71
N ILE A 34 -5.05 2.73 -52.48
CA ILE A 34 -6.18 3.38 -51.80
C ILE A 34 -7.02 4.13 -52.82
N ASN A 35 -8.34 4.15 -52.64
CA ASN A 35 -9.24 4.90 -53.50
C ASN A 35 -8.86 6.40 -53.54
N LYS A 36 -8.69 6.96 -54.75
CA LYS A 36 -8.37 8.38 -54.99
C LYS A 36 -9.24 9.38 -54.23
N ARG A 37 -10.51 9.04 -53.93
CA ARG A 37 -11.41 9.86 -53.11
C ARG A 37 -10.93 10.01 -51.66
N VAL A 38 -10.34 8.95 -51.09
CA VAL A 38 -9.80 8.97 -49.72
C VAL A 38 -8.55 9.85 -49.66
N VAL A 39 -7.65 9.69 -50.64
CA VAL A 39 -6.44 10.52 -50.79
C VAL A 39 -6.81 12.00 -50.94
N SER A 40 -7.75 12.32 -51.83
CA SER A 40 -8.22 13.69 -52.05
C SER A 40 -8.87 14.30 -50.81
N ARG A 41 -9.68 13.54 -50.05
CA ARG A 41 -10.29 14.02 -48.80
C ARG A 41 -9.26 14.27 -47.71
N ALA A 42 -8.26 13.39 -47.59
CA ALA A 42 -7.17 13.58 -46.64
C ALA A 42 -6.34 14.84 -46.96
N TRP A 43 -6.03 15.06 -48.24
CA TRP A 43 -5.33 16.27 -48.70
C TRP A 43 -6.10 17.55 -48.41
N LYS A 44 -7.39 17.61 -48.76
CA LYS A 44 -8.25 18.76 -48.44
C LYS A 44 -8.34 19.03 -46.94
N ALA A 45 -8.48 17.99 -46.13
CA ALA A 45 -8.51 18.12 -44.68
C ALA A 45 -7.17 18.64 -44.11
N PHE A 46 -6.04 18.19 -44.66
CA PHE A 46 -4.72 18.69 -44.31
C PHE A 46 -4.56 20.18 -44.66
N GLN A 47 -4.96 20.59 -45.87
CA GLN A 47 -4.90 22.00 -46.28
C GLN A 47 -5.71 22.93 -45.35
N THR A 48 -6.80 22.45 -44.75
CA THR A 48 -7.59 23.23 -43.79
C THR A 48 -7.04 23.18 -42.36
N THR A 49 -6.50 22.03 -41.93
CA THR A 49 -6.18 21.79 -40.51
C THR A 49 -4.69 21.87 -40.19
N GLY A 50 -3.83 21.78 -41.20
CA GLY A 50 -2.37 21.68 -41.06
C GLY A 50 -1.88 20.38 -40.41
N THR A 51 -2.76 19.41 -40.16
CA THR A 51 -2.42 18.17 -39.45
C THR A 51 -2.81 16.94 -40.25
N ALA A 52 -1.87 15.99 -40.32
CA ALA A 52 -2.11 14.68 -40.91
C ALA A 52 -2.88 13.74 -39.98
N PHE A 53 -3.03 14.11 -38.70
CA PHE A 53 -3.75 13.31 -37.71
C PHE A 53 -5.26 13.42 -37.88
N ARG A 54 -5.96 12.31 -37.65
CA ARG A 54 -7.41 12.32 -37.64
C ARG A 54 -7.93 13.10 -36.42
N LYS A 55 -8.88 14.02 -36.64
CA LYS A 55 -9.69 14.57 -35.55
C LYS A 55 -10.46 13.45 -34.87
N VAL A 56 -10.33 13.34 -33.55
CA VAL A 56 -11.16 12.42 -32.75
C VAL A 56 -12.62 12.79 -33.00
N GLY A 57 -13.41 11.80 -33.43
CA GLY A 57 -14.83 12.02 -33.71
C GLY A 57 -15.58 12.47 -32.46
N GLY A 58 -16.63 13.26 -32.63
CA GLY A 58 -17.56 13.58 -31.55
C GLY A 58 -18.12 12.29 -30.96
N GLY A 59 -17.89 12.08 -29.67
CA GLY A 59 -18.51 10.97 -28.94
C GLY A 59 -20.00 11.19 -28.77
N HIS A 60 -20.71 10.13 -28.37
CA HIS A 60 -22.11 10.24 -27.97
C HIS A 60 -22.28 11.28 -26.85
N LEU A 61 -23.37 12.04 -26.88
CA LEU A 61 -23.70 12.98 -25.79
C LEU A 61 -23.75 12.24 -24.45
N ARG A 62 -23.22 12.90 -23.42
CA ARG A 62 -23.15 12.33 -22.07
C ARG A 62 -24.51 12.44 -21.40
N THR A 63 -24.89 11.40 -20.67
CA THR A 63 -26.11 11.40 -19.84
C THR A 63 -26.03 12.39 -18.68
N THR A 64 -24.84 12.64 -18.13
CA THR A 64 -24.65 13.57 -17.00
C THR A 64 -23.94 14.84 -17.43
N THR A 65 -24.41 15.96 -16.88
CA THR A 65 -23.85 17.30 -17.02
C THR A 65 -22.69 17.54 -16.06
N THR A 66 -21.99 18.67 -16.21
CA THR A 66 -20.94 19.09 -15.26
C THR A 66 -21.50 19.49 -13.89
N GLY A 67 -22.77 19.89 -13.81
CA GLY A 67 -23.48 20.12 -12.55
C GLY A 67 -23.70 18.82 -11.78
N ASP A 68 -24.18 17.79 -12.48
CA ASP A 68 -24.43 16.46 -11.92
C ASP A 68 -23.13 15.82 -11.41
N ASP A 69 -22.04 15.96 -12.17
CA ASP A 69 -20.72 15.48 -11.76
C ASP A 69 -20.25 16.15 -10.44
N ARG A 70 -20.49 17.45 -10.27
CA ARG A 70 -20.19 18.16 -9.01
C ARG A 70 -21.07 17.66 -7.87
N TYR A 71 -22.37 17.46 -8.12
CA TYR A 71 -23.30 16.90 -7.13
C TYR A 71 -22.86 15.51 -6.67
N ILE A 72 -22.50 14.62 -7.61
CA ILE A 72 -22.00 13.26 -7.33
C ILE A 72 -20.79 13.32 -6.37
N ILE A 73 -19.81 14.20 -6.65
CA ILE A 73 -18.61 14.35 -5.82
C ILE A 73 -18.96 14.88 -4.43
N LEU A 74 -19.86 15.86 -4.34
CA LEU A 74 -20.31 16.44 -3.07
C LEU A 74 -21.03 15.42 -2.19
N GLN A 75 -21.94 14.62 -2.76
CA GLN A 75 -22.66 13.57 -2.02
C GLN A 75 -21.71 12.49 -1.48
N ALA A 76 -20.71 12.09 -2.26
CA ALA A 76 -19.70 11.14 -1.82
C ALA A 76 -18.81 11.70 -0.69
N LYS A 77 -18.49 13.00 -0.72
CA LYS A 77 -17.73 13.65 0.36
C LYS A 77 -18.54 13.81 1.65
N ARG A 78 -19.84 14.14 1.54
CA ARG A 78 -20.75 14.28 2.68
C ARG A 78 -21.03 12.93 3.35
N GLY A 79 -21.30 11.90 2.56
CA GLY A 79 -21.52 10.54 3.04
C GLY A 79 -20.44 9.60 2.53
N ARG A 80 -19.30 9.51 3.24
CA ARG A 80 -18.16 8.65 2.86
C ARG A 80 -18.50 7.16 2.75
N ARG A 81 -19.67 6.74 3.25
CA ARG A 81 -20.19 5.37 3.19
C ARG A 81 -21.24 5.16 2.10
N HIS A 82 -21.68 6.20 1.39
CA HIS A 82 -22.66 6.05 0.32
C HIS A 82 -22.05 5.24 -0.83
N SER A 83 -22.81 4.25 -1.31
CA SER A 83 -22.46 3.53 -2.52
C SER A 83 -22.79 4.35 -3.76
N ALA A 84 -22.18 4.00 -4.89
CA ALA A 84 -22.51 4.60 -6.18
C ALA A 84 -23.97 4.39 -6.59
N SER A 85 -24.65 3.34 -6.08
CA SER A 85 -26.08 3.11 -6.33
C SER A 85 -26.96 4.10 -5.58
N VAL A 86 -26.65 4.38 -4.31
CA VAL A 86 -27.39 5.37 -3.51
C VAL A 86 -27.28 6.76 -4.13
N ILE A 87 -26.06 7.15 -4.52
CA ILE A 87 -25.83 8.44 -5.17
C ILE A 87 -26.56 8.52 -6.53
N ALA A 88 -26.61 7.41 -7.28
CA ALA A 88 -27.35 7.33 -8.54
C ALA A 88 -28.86 7.51 -8.35
N GLN A 89 -29.42 6.90 -7.30
CA GLN A 89 -30.84 7.05 -6.97
C GLN A 89 -31.15 8.51 -6.57
N GLN A 90 -30.34 9.10 -5.68
CA GLN A 90 -30.48 10.50 -5.27
C GLN A 90 -30.45 11.47 -6.46
N LEU A 91 -29.49 11.27 -7.37
CA LEU A 91 -29.40 12.07 -8.59
C LEU A 91 -30.61 11.85 -9.50
N SER A 92 -31.05 10.60 -9.68
CA SER A 92 -32.21 10.30 -10.53
C SER A 92 -33.49 10.93 -9.99
N THR A 93 -33.67 10.97 -8.66
CA THR A 93 -34.79 11.67 -8.02
C THR A 93 -34.72 13.18 -8.19
N ALA A 94 -33.52 13.78 -8.12
CA ALA A 94 -33.35 15.23 -8.25
C ALA A 94 -33.47 15.75 -9.69
N THR A 95 -32.98 14.98 -10.67
CA THR A 95 -32.91 15.39 -12.07
C THR A 95 -34.00 14.77 -12.95
N GLY A 96 -34.77 13.80 -12.43
CA GLY A 96 -35.80 13.07 -13.18
C GLY A 96 -35.26 12.11 -14.25
N GLN A 97 -33.94 12.07 -14.46
CA GLN A 97 -33.28 11.24 -15.46
C GLN A 97 -32.64 10.01 -14.82
N GLN A 98 -32.87 8.83 -15.41
CA GLN A 98 -32.30 7.59 -14.92
C GLN A 98 -30.78 7.54 -15.15
N VAL A 99 -29.99 7.52 -14.07
CA VAL A 99 -28.53 7.41 -14.14
C VAL A 99 -28.08 6.08 -13.55
N SER A 100 -27.30 5.31 -14.31
CA SER A 100 -26.75 4.03 -13.83
C SER A 100 -25.67 4.23 -12.75
N ARG A 101 -25.61 3.31 -11.79
CA ARG A 101 -24.51 3.24 -10.79
C ARG A 101 -23.12 3.23 -11.42
N PHE A 102 -22.97 2.65 -12.62
CA PHE A 102 -21.69 2.59 -13.32
C PHE A 102 -21.28 3.95 -13.88
N THR A 103 -22.25 4.78 -14.25
CA THR A 103 -22.00 6.16 -14.67
C THR A 103 -21.48 6.95 -13.48
N VAL A 104 -22.16 6.88 -12.33
CA VAL A 104 -21.72 7.52 -11.08
C VAL A 104 -20.33 7.06 -10.67
N ALA A 105 -20.04 5.76 -10.69
CA ALA A 105 -18.72 5.22 -10.37
C ALA A 105 -17.61 5.78 -11.28
N ARG A 106 -17.86 5.88 -12.60
CA ARG A 106 -16.92 6.50 -13.55
C ARG A 106 -16.69 7.99 -13.26
N ARG A 107 -17.72 8.71 -12.82
CA ARG A 107 -17.60 10.13 -12.43
C ARG A 107 -16.80 10.31 -11.14
N LEU A 108 -17.04 9.47 -10.14
CA LEU A 108 -16.25 9.45 -8.91
C LEU A 108 -14.77 9.17 -9.19
N LEU A 109 -14.49 8.17 -10.04
CA LEU A 109 -13.13 7.85 -10.47
C LEU A 109 -12.45 9.04 -11.15
N LYS A 110 -13.13 9.68 -12.10
CA LYS A 110 -12.61 10.89 -12.77
C LYS A 110 -12.40 12.06 -11.80
N GLY A 111 -13.20 12.14 -10.73
CA GLY A 111 -13.05 13.09 -9.64
C GLY A 111 -12.02 12.71 -8.58
N GLY A 112 -11.24 11.64 -8.78
CA GLY A 112 -10.21 11.19 -7.85
C GLY A 112 -10.74 10.51 -6.58
N LEU A 113 -12.02 10.12 -6.55
CA LEU A 113 -12.62 9.39 -5.43
C LEU A 113 -12.65 7.90 -5.74
N PHE A 114 -11.95 7.14 -4.91
CA PHE A 114 -11.80 5.69 -5.03
C PHE A 114 -12.49 4.98 -3.88
N ALA A 115 -13.00 3.78 -4.14
CA ALA A 115 -13.46 2.90 -3.08
C ALA A 115 -12.27 2.48 -2.21
N ARG A 116 -12.40 2.63 -0.89
CA ARG A 116 -11.43 2.16 0.10
C ARG A 116 -12.15 1.26 1.10
N ARG A 117 -11.45 0.27 1.64
CA ARG A 117 -11.96 -0.53 2.76
C ARG A 117 -11.66 0.23 4.05
N PRO A 118 -12.66 0.52 4.90
CA PRO A 118 -12.38 1.10 6.21
C PRO A 118 -11.60 0.08 7.05
N GLU A 119 -10.61 0.56 7.78
CA GLU A 119 -9.84 -0.26 8.70
C GLU A 119 -10.72 -0.70 9.86
N ARG A 120 -10.66 -2.00 10.20
CA ARG A 120 -11.41 -2.56 11.32
C ARG A 120 -10.66 -2.29 12.62
N CYS A 121 -10.96 -1.17 13.25
CA CYS A 121 -10.36 -0.78 14.53
C CYS A 121 -11.40 -0.85 15.64
N LEU A 122 -10.99 -1.33 16.82
CA LEU A 122 -11.80 -1.20 18.04
C LEU A 122 -11.94 0.29 18.37
N PRO A 123 -13.18 0.85 18.44
CA PRO A 123 -13.37 2.25 18.74
C PRO A 123 -12.89 2.55 20.17
N LEU A 124 -11.85 3.37 20.26
CA LEU A 124 -11.28 3.75 21.56
C LEU A 124 -12.16 4.79 22.23
N LYS A 125 -12.60 4.48 23.47
CA LYS A 125 -13.29 5.44 24.34
C LYS A 125 -12.36 6.61 24.68
N VAL A 126 -12.94 7.74 25.09
CA VAL A 126 -12.18 8.93 25.52
C VAL A 126 -11.16 8.55 26.59
N ASP A 127 -11.55 7.75 27.57
CA ASP A 127 -10.66 7.28 28.63
C ASP A 127 -9.59 6.32 28.13
N HIS A 128 -9.88 5.46 27.14
CA HIS A 128 -8.85 4.65 26.49
C HIS A 128 -7.84 5.54 25.76
N ARG A 129 -8.27 6.63 25.11
CA ARG A 129 -7.35 7.60 24.49
C ARG A 129 -6.53 8.35 25.53
N ARG A 130 -7.14 8.74 26.65
CA ARG A 130 -6.49 9.44 27.77
C ARG A 130 -5.49 8.53 28.48
N HIS A 131 -5.83 7.28 28.75
CA HIS A 131 -4.91 6.26 29.22
C HIS A 131 -3.85 5.91 28.18
N ARG A 132 -4.14 5.95 26.88
CA ARG A 132 -3.07 5.82 25.87
C ARG A 132 -2.15 7.05 25.84
N LEU A 133 -2.61 8.22 26.24
CA LEU A 133 -1.76 9.43 26.35
C LEU A 133 -1.00 9.49 27.69
N GLN A 134 -1.57 8.97 28.78
CA GLN A 134 -0.97 8.93 30.12
C GLN A 134 -0.17 7.65 30.43
N ARG A 135 -0.51 6.53 29.77
CA ARG A 135 0.03 5.16 29.98
C ARG A 135 0.45 4.47 28.66
N GLY A 136 0.39 5.15 27.51
CA GLY A 136 0.47 4.49 26.19
C GLY A 136 1.51 5.06 25.24
N SER A 137 2.75 5.00 25.66
CA SER A 137 3.85 4.50 24.84
C SER A 137 4.84 3.93 25.84
N VAL A 138 5.66 2.97 25.45
CA VAL A 138 6.97 2.91 26.11
C VAL A 138 7.62 4.23 25.70
N ILE A 139 7.47 5.27 26.53
CA ILE A 139 8.34 6.45 26.42
C ILE A 139 9.73 5.87 26.72
N GLY A 140 10.78 6.25 26.00
CA GLY A 140 12.07 5.58 26.19
C GLY A 140 12.55 5.61 27.66
N ASP A 141 12.07 6.55 28.48
CA ASP A 141 12.23 6.53 29.94
C ASP A 141 11.69 5.24 30.60
N ARG A 142 10.49 4.77 30.22
CA ARG A 142 9.95 3.49 30.71
C ARG A 142 10.73 2.30 30.17
N TYR A 143 11.28 2.41 28.95
CA TYR A 143 12.17 1.37 28.42
C TYR A 143 13.43 1.27 29.28
N CYS A 144 14.02 2.42 29.64
CA CYS A 144 15.15 2.51 30.53
C CYS A 144 14.84 1.90 31.91
N GLU A 145 13.77 2.36 32.57
CA GLU A 145 13.43 1.99 33.95
C GLU A 145 12.87 0.58 34.10
N GLU A 146 12.05 0.11 33.15
CA GLU A 146 11.34 -1.18 33.27
C GLU A 146 12.03 -2.31 32.51
N VAL A 147 12.93 -2.02 31.57
CA VAL A 147 13.59 -3.04 30.74
C VAL A 147 15.11 -2.99 30.84
N LEU A 148 15.75 -1.87 30.50
CA LEU A 148 17.21 -1.79 30.40
C LEU A 148 17.88 -1.93 31.77
N LEU A 149 17.49 -1.12 32.75
CA LEU A 149 18.07 -1.12 34.09
C LEU A 149 17.80 -2.44 34.87
N PRO A 150 16.57 -2.97 34.94
CA PRO A 150 16.31 -4.14 35.76
C PRO A 150 16.71 -5.45 35.11
N HIS A 151 16.88 -5.50 33.78
CA HIS A 151 17.14 -6.75 33.07
C HIS A 151 18.45 -6.71 32.29
N VAL A 152 18.59 -5.79 31.34
CA VAL A 152 19.76 -5.77 30.43
C VAL A 152 21.04 -5.48 31.19
N ARG A 153 21.03 -4.51 32.13
CA ARG A 153 22.17 -4.20 33.00
C ARG A 153 22.62 -5.39 33.85
N LEU A 154 21.66 -6.16 34.37
CA LEU A 154 21.99 -7.37 35.14
C LEU A 154 22.71 -8.41 34.28
N PHE A 155 22.22 -8.66 33.07
CA PHE A 155 22.88 -9.59 32.14
C PHE A 155 24.24 -9.08 31.69
N ARG A 156 24.39 -7.77 31.46
CA ARG A 156 25.69 -7.16 31.20
C ARG A 156 26.67 -7.43 32.35
N GLY A 157 26.26 -7.19 33.59
CA GLY A 157 27.10 -7.46 34.76
C GLY A 157 27.50 -8.94 34.91
N ALA A 158 26.58 -9.85 34.59
CA ALA A 158 26.81 -11.30 34.70
C ALA A 158 27.70 -11.88 33.58
N ILE A 159 27.51 -11.43 32.33
CA ILE A 159 28.22 -11.94 31.15
C ILE A 159 29.54 -11.19 30.91
N GLY A 160 29.62 -9.94 31.38
CA GLY A 160 30.80 -9.09 31.24
C GLY A 160 31.01 -8.59 29.81
N PRO A 161 32.27 -8.27 29.40
CA PRO A 161 32.60 -7.48 28.22
C PRO A 161 32.04 -8.01 26.88
N TYR A 162 31.79 -9.32 26.81
CA TYR A 162 31.28 -9.98 25.59
C TYR A 162 29.75 -9.91 25.43
N PHE A 163 29.04 -9.31 26.37
CA PHE A 163 27.60 -9.11 26.25
C PHE A 163 27.29 -8.11 25.12
N ILE A 164 26.49 -8.56 24.15
CA ILE A 164 25.97 -7.73 23.07
C ILE A 164 24.45 -7.68 23.21
N PHE A 165 23.91 -6.49 23.35
CA PHE A 165 22.48 -6.27 23.44
C PHE A 165 21.85 -6.16 22.05
N MET A 166 20.74 -6.86 21.81
CA MET A 166 19.98 -6.77 20.57
C MET A 166 18.55 -6.33 20.88
N ASP A 167 18.10 -5.28 20.19
CA ASP A 167 16.72 -4.78 20.17
C ASP A 167 16.29 -4.48 18.73
N ASP A 168 15.00 -4.20 18.53
CA ASP A 168 14.50 -3.70 17.25
C ASP A 168 14.61 -2.17 17.16
N ASN A 169 14.49 -1.64 15.94
CA ASN A 169 14.52 -0.20 15.67
C ASN A 169 13.19 0.52 16.04
N ALA A 170 12.45 0.05 17.05
CA ALA A 170 11.24 0.73 17.51
C ALA A 170 11.58 2.13 18.04
N ARG A 171 10.68 3.10 17.81
CA ARG A 171 10.90 4.51 18.18
C ARG A 171 11.36 4.73 19.62
N PRO A 172 10.81 4.01 20.64
CA PRO A 172 11.28 4.16 22.02
C PRO A 172 12.73 3.73 22.26
N HIS A 173 13.26 2.80 21.47
CA HIS A 173 14.61 2.24 21.65
C HIS A 173 15.71 3.11 21.02
N ARG A 174 15.31 4.16 20.28
CA ARG A 174 16.21 5.04 19.52
C ARG A 174 16.12 6.50 19.97
N ILE A 175 15.61 6.75 21.19
CA ILE A 175 15.63 8.09 21.77
C ILE A 175 16.98 8.36 22.44
N LEU A 176 17.34 9.63 22.58
CA LEU A 176 18.63 10.06 23.16
C LEU A 176 18.88 9.45 24.54
N ALA A 177 17.89 9.46 25.43
CA ALA A 177 18.03 8.92 26.79
C ALA A 177 18.38 7.42 26.82
N VAL A 178 17.96 6.65 25.81
CA VAL A 178 18.32 5.22 25.69
C VAL A 178 19.76 5.07 25.21
N GLU A 179 20.19 5.88 24.23
CA GLU A 179 21.58 5.88 23.76
C GLU A 179 22.55 6.24 24.90
N GLU A 180 22.25 7.33 25.62
CA GLU A 180 23.06 7.80 26.76
C GLU A 180 23.14 6.75 27.87
N LEU A 181 22.02 6.05 28.15
CA LEU A 181 22.01 5.00 29.16
C LEU A 181 22.88 3.80 28.74
N LEU A 182 22.73 3.33 27.50
CA LEU A 182 23.53 2.21 26.99
C LEU A 182 25.03 2.53 27.01
N GLU A 183 25.41 3.75 26.67
CA GLU A 183 26.79 4.23 26.75
C GLU A 183 27.29 4.29 28.21
N SER A 184 26.49 4.84 29.12
CA SER A 184 26.86 4.97 30.55
C SER A 184 27.04 3.61 31.26
N GLU A 185 26.30 2.59 30.84
CA GLU A 185 26.35 1.23 31.39
C GLU A 185 27.32 0.31 30.62
N ASP A 186 28.08 0.85 29.65
CA ASP A 186 29.02 0.12 28.81
C ASP A 186 28.37 -1.09 28.11
N ILE A 187 27.15 -0.88 27.60
CA ILE A 187 26.36 -1.88 26.90
C ILE A 187 26.53 -1.66 25.39
N THR A 188 27.25 -2.58 24.74
CA THR A 188 27.34 -2.59 23.28
C THR A 188 26.03 -3.09 22.69
N ARG A 189 25.38 -2.26 21.87
CA ARG A 189 24.19 -2.63 21.10
C ARG A 189 24.57 -3.13 19.71
N MET A 190 23.92 -4.20 19.27
CA MET A 190 24.07 -4.76 17.94
C MET A 190 23.44 -3.85 16.89
N ASP A 191 24.13 -3.67 15.76
CA ASP A 191 23.51 -3.06 14.57
C ASP A 191 22.43 -3.99 14.02
N TRP A 192 21.20 -3.47 13.93
CA TRP A 192 20.04 -4.24 13.45
C TRP A 192 19.37 -3.56 12.24
N PRO A 193 19.11 -4.29 11.14
CA PRO A 193 18.44 -3.73 9.97
C PRO A 193 16.97 -3.40 10.25
N ALA A 194 16.48 -2.31 9.63
CA ALA A 194 15.07 -1.95 9.70
C ALA A 194 14.18 -2.95 8.94
N TYR A 195 12.97 -3.19 9.45
CA TYR A 195 11.96 -4.08 8.85
C TYR A 195 12.43 -5.54 8.66
N SER A 196 13.22 -6.07 9.60
CA SER A 196 13.71 -7.45 9.56
C SER A 196 13.14 -8.32 10.71
N PRO A 197 11.82 -8.54 10.77
CA PRO A 197 11.22 -9.44 11.76
C PRO A 197 11.63 -10.90 11.53
N ASP A 198 11.97 -11.27 10.29
CA ASP A 198 12.49 -12.58 9.89
C ASP A 198 13.84 -12.93 10.51
N LEU A 199 14.63 -11.92 10.88
CA LEU A 199 15.85 -12.10 11.66
C LEU A 199 15.59 -12.10 13.17
N ASN A 200 14.46 -11.57 13.64
CA ASN A 200 14.27 -11.37 15.07
C ASN A 200 13.84 -12.68 15.75
N SER A 201 14.77 -13.30 16.46
CA SER A 201 14.53 -14.57 17.15
C SER A 201 13.40 -14.49 18.19
N ILE A 202 13.14 -13.30 18.77
CA ILE A 202 12.06 -13.14 19.77
C ILE A 202 10.66 -13.27 19.14
N GLU A 203 10.50 -12.92 17.86
CA GLU A 203 9.22 -13.06 17.15
C GLU A 203 8.80 -14.53 17.08
N HIS A 204 9.76 -15.44 16.86
CA HIS A 204 9.50 -16.88 16.87
C HIS A 204 9.11 -17.40 18.25
N VAL A 205 9.70 -16.83 19.30
CA VAL A 205 9.34 -17.18 20.67
C VAL A 205 7.93 -16.68 20.99
N TRP A 206 7.58 -15.45 20.59
CA TRP A 206 6.22 -14.92 20.73
C TRP A 206 5.17 -15.73 19.97
N ASP A 207 5.48 -16.12 18.74
CA ASP A 207 4.62 -16.98 17.92
C ASP A 207 4.44 -18.38 18.54
N ALA A 208 5.51 -18.96 19.11
CA ALA A 208 5.43 -20.23 19.85
C ALA A 208 4.54 -20.11 21.10
N LEU A 209 4.68 -19.04 21.89
CA LEU A 209 3.83 -18.76 23.05
C LEU A 209 2.38 -18.52 22.64
N GLY A 210 2.15 -17.76 21.56
CA GLY A 210 0.82 -17.48 21.02
C GLY A 210 0.10 -18.75 20.60
N ARG A 211 0.79 -19.65 19.89
CA ARG A 211 0.24 -20.98 19.54
C ARG A 211 -0.09 -21.82 20.77
N ARG A 212 0.79 -21.83 21.77
CA ARG A 212 0.57 -22.59 23.01
C ARG A 212 -0.65 -22.08 23.78
N ILE A 213 -0.81 -20.77 23.90
CA ILE A 213 -2.00 -20.17 24.52
C ILE A 213 -3.25 -20.47 23.71
N ALA A 214 -3.18 -20.40 22.38
CA ALA A 214 -4.31 -20.74 21.51
C ALA A 214 -4.72 -22.23 21.61
N ALA A 215 -3.76 -23.11 21.92
CA ALA A 215 -4.01 -24.53 22.11
C ALA A 215 -4.53 -24.91 23.51
N ARG A 216 -4.57 -23.97 24.47
CA ARG A 216 -5.14 -24.22 25.80
C ARG A 216 -6.65 -24.45 25.71
N LEU A 217 -7.14 -25.35 26.56
CA LEU A 217 -8.59 -25.62 26.70
C LEU A 217 -9.35 -24.39 27.22
N HIS A 218 -8.72 -23.61 28.11
CA HIS A 218 -9.28 -22.39 28.68
C HIS A 218 -8.54 -21.18 28.13
N HIS A 219 -9.31 -20.21 27.64
CA HIS A 219 -8.78 -18.95 27.14
C HIS A 219 -8.81 -17.86 28.21
N PRO A 220 -7.86 -16.92 28.20
CA PRO A 220 -7.82 -15.85 29.18
C PRO A 220 -8.98 -14.87 28.96
N GLU A 221 -9.74 -14.60 30.02
CA GLU A 221 -10.86 -13.66 30.01
C GLU A 221 -10.43 -12.23 30.35
N ASN A 222 -9.25 -12.08 30.96
CA ASN A 222 -8.70 -10.78 31.34
C ASN A 222 -7.16 -10.77 31.27
N THR A 223 -6.59 -9.56 31.34
CA THR A 223 -5.14 -9.35 31.23
C THR A 223 -4.33 -10.07 32.31
N GLN A 224 -4.88 -10.20 33.53
CA GLN A 224 -4.18 -10.85 34.62
C GLN A 224 -4.06 -12.36 34.37
N GLN A 225 -5.15 -12.99 33.91
CA GLN A 225 -5.14 -14.39 33.49
C GLN A 225 -4.19 -14.58 32.31
N LEU A 226 -4.23 -13.71 31.29
CA LEU A 226 -3.31 -13.80 30.16
C LEU A 226 -1.84 -13.74 30.61
N LYS A 227 -1.50 -12.81 31.53
CA LYS A 227 -0.14 -12.69 32.08
C LYS A 227 0.30 -13.97 32.80
N GLN A 228 -0.58 -14.55 33.61
CA GLN A 228 -0.30 -15.79 34.33
C GLN A 228 -0.09 -16.97 33.36
N MET A 229 -0.96 -17.11 32.36
CA MET A 229 -0.83 -18.15 31.34
C MET A 229 0.47 -18.02 30.53
N LEU A 230 0.88 -16.79 30.20
CA LEU A 230 2.15 -16.54 29.51
C LEU A 230 3.36 -17.00 30.33
N ILE A 231 3.36 -16.75 31.65
CA ILE A 231 4.45 -17.17 32.55
C ILE A 231 4.53 -18.70 32.62
N GLU A 232 3.39 -19.37 32.72
CA GLU A 232 3.32 -20.83 32.75
C GLU A 232 3.80 -21.45 31.44
N GLU A 233 3.32 -20.95 30.30
CA GLU A 233 3.76 -21.44 28.99
C GLU A 233 5.23 -21.16 28.72
N TRP A 234 5.74 -20.00 29.17
CA TRP A 234 7.16 -19.67 29.10
C TRP A 234 8.02 -20.69 29.86
N ALA A 235 7.63 -21.04 31.08
CA ALA A 235 8.34 -22.03 31.89
C ALA A 235 8.36 -23.43 31.25
N LEU A 236 7.39 -23.73 30.37
CA LEU A 236 7.28 -25.01 29.66
C LEU A 236 7.93 -24.98 28.27
N LEU A 237 8.47 -23.84 27.81
CA LEU A 237 9.17 -23.78 26.53
C LEU A 237 10.45 -24.63 26.62
N PRO A 238 10.66 -25.57 25.68
CA PRO A 238 11.89 -26.36 25.66
C PRO A 238 13.11 -25.47 25.44
N GLN A 239 14.11 -25.58 26.31
CA GLN A 239 15.37 -24.84 26.16
C GLN A 239 16.04 -25.13 24.80
N GLU A 240 15.92 -26.37 24.31
CA GLU A 240 16.42 -26.78 23.00
C GLU A 240 15.82 -25.94 21.86
N MET A 241 14.54 -25.56 21.95
CA MET A 241 13.91 -24.68 20.97
C MET A 241 14.62 -23.32 20.92
N LEU A 242 14.93 -22.74 22.07
CA LEU A 242 15.64 -21.46 22.16
C LEU A 242 17.06 -21.57 21.60
N HIS A 243 17.77 -22.66 21.93
CA HIS A 243 19.10 -22.91 21.37
C HIS A 243 19.08 -23.05 19.85
N GLN A 244 18.13 -23.82 19.30
CA GLN A 244 18.01 -23.97 17.85
C GLN A 244 17.66 -22.65 17.15
N LEU A 245 16.84 -21.80 17.78
CA LEU A 245 16.58 -20.45 17.25
C LEU A 245 17.86 -19.62 17.16
N VAL A 246 18.67 -19.58 18.22
CA VAL A 246 19.95 -18.86 18.23
C VAL A 246 20.92 -19.43 17.17
N LEU A 247 21.06 -20.76 17.11
CA LEU A 247 21.92 -21.43 16.13
C LEU A 247 21.46 -21.23 14.68
N SER A 248 20.15 -21.02 14.46
CA SER A 248 19.60 -20.79 13.13
C SER A 248 19.98 -19.43 12.54
N MET A 249 20.42 -18.46 13.36
CA MET A 249 20.70 -17.08 12.91
C MET A 249 21.68 -17.03 11.74
N ARG A 250 22.73 -17.84 11.78
CA ARG A 250 23.70 -17.91 10.68
C ARG A 250 23.03 -18.27 9.35
N ARG A 251 22.20 -19.31 9.35
CA ARG A 251 21.50 -19.78 8.14
C ARG A 251 20.51 -18.73 7.63
N ARG A 252 19.84 -17.99 8.53
CA ARG A 252 18.92 -16.91 8.15
C ARG A 252 19.65 -15.74 7.50
N CYS A 253 20.78 -15.33 8.05
CA CYS A 253 21.63 -14.30 7.45
C CYS A 253 22.12 -14.74 6.06
N GLU A 254 22.59 -15.97 5.92
CA GLU A 254 23.00 -16.55 4.63
C GLU A 254 21.83 -16.56 3.62
N ALA A 255 20.62 -16.92 4.06
CA ALA A 255 19.42 -16.90 3.22
C ALA A 255 19.06 -15.48 2.76
N ILE A 256 19.12 -14.47 3.64
CA ILE A 256 18.86 -13.07 3.30
C ILE A 256 19.87 -12.55 2.28
N ILE A 257 21.15 -12.89 2.45
CA ILE A 257 22.21 -12.56 1.49
C ILE A 257 21.89 -13.20 0.13
N ALA A 258 21.49 -14.48 0.11
CA ALA A 258 21.14 -15.20 -1.11
C ALA A 258 19.95 -14.56 -1.85
N VAL A 259 18.94 -14.06 -1.12
CA VAL A 259 17.78 -13.35 -1.71
C VAL A 259 18.00 -11.85 -1.88
N ARG A 260 19.23 -11.36 -1.70
CA ARG A 260 19.64 -9.95 -1.84
C ARG A 260 18.79 -8.99 -1.01
N GLY A 261 18.56 -9.33 0.26
CA GLY A 261 17.82 -8.47 1.21
C GLY A 261 16.30 -8.51 1.06
N ARG A 262 15.75 -9.41 0.23
CA ARG A 262 14.30 -9.69 0.21
C ARG A 262 13.92 -10.54 1.43
N HIS A 263 12.62 -10.60 1.72
CA HIS A 263 12.10 -11.43 2.79
C HIS A 263 12.42 -12.91 2.57
N ILE A 264 12.84 -13.57 3.65
CA ILE A 264 12.94 -15.03 3.71
C ILE A 264 11.64 -15.61 4.28
N PRO A 265 11.27 -16.86 3.93
CA PRO A 265 10.13 -17.53 4.55
C PRO A 265 10.31 -17.60 6.07
N TYR A 266 9.29 -17.13 6.78
CA TYR A 266 9.14 -17.15 8.23
C TYR A 266 8.36 -18.39 8.67
#